data_AF-A0A3B1DUD8-F1
#
_entry.id   AF-A0A3B1DUD8-F1
#
_cell.length_a   1.000
_cell.length_b   1.000
_cell.length_c   1.000
_cell.angle_alpha   90.00
_cell.angle_beta   90.00
_cell.angle_gamma   90.00
#
_symmetry.space_group_name_H-M   'P 1'
#
loop_
_entity.id
_entity.type
_entity.pdbx_description
1 polymer ?
#
loop_
_entity_poly.entity_id
_entity_poly.type
_entity_poly.pdbx_seq_one_letter_code
_entity_poly.pdbx_strand_id
1 'polypeptide(L)'
;MIKQNSSLKVTKGVLSILIFSSLLLFTACGGSSGSSSTSGSASLTGGDSTTPPTNQNHGPTIDTKSFNDSITGVPNIFQSGDKWKGLEYKTIVSPYTGKIWLDRNLGASMVCNQSRDDFASDADYVRNQKDCFGDYYQWGRIADGHEKYSSDRNDTQATSTSNVGHGKFIYGSNDWANTDSDGSKRSSNWLKTNGDSVCPRGYKVPTMNELAAETTGLSVPNKVKNRADAFNNFLKLPSAGIRYLDGSLSFQGFSGRVWSSSVGMSDDSSKILLFDISNAYWSDYYRADGLSVRCIKD
;
A
#
# COMPACT_ATOMS: atom_id res chain seq x y z
N MET A 1 -17.94 71.19 11.46
CA MET A 1 -18.72 70.74 12.64
C MET A 1 -18.98 69.24 12.47
N ILE A 2 -18.25 68.40 13.22
CA ILE A 2 -18.78 67.52 14.31
C ILE A 2 -19.58 66.33 13.73
N LYS A 3 -18.96 65.14 13.56
CA LYS A 3 -19.01 63.91 14.43
C LYS A 3 -20.28 63.05 14.14
N GLN A 4 -20.34 61.71 14.15
CA GLN A 4 -19.54 60.63 14.76
C GLN A 4 -19.66 59.29 14.00
N ASN A 5 -18.64 58.44 14.23
CA ASN A 5 -18.64 56.98 14.15
C ASN A 5 -19.82 56.29 14.86
N SER A 6 -20.24 55.13 14.34
CA SER A 6 -20.83 54.07 15.16
C SER A 6 -20.13 52.74 14.89
N SER A 7 -19.67 52.14 15.99
CA SER A 7 -18.88 50.91 16.09
C SER A 7 -19.82 49.71 16.24
N LEU A 8 -19.62 48.68 15.42
CA LEU A 8 -20.36 47.41 15.51
C LEU A 8 -19.67 46.50 16.53
N LYS A 9 -20.34 46.24 17.66
CA LYS A 9 -19.92 45.25 18.66
C LYS A 9 -20.21 43.83 18.15
N VAL A 10 -19.19 42.99 18.08
CA VAL A 10 -19.32 41.54 17.86
C VAL A 10 -19.37 40.85 19.23
N THR A 11 -20.51 40.24 19.55
CA THR A 11 -20.73 39.41 20.73
C THR A 11 -20.19 38.00 20.50
N LYS A 12 -19.22 37.56 21.31
CA LYS A 12 -18.73 36.18 21.33
C LYS A 12 -19.72 35.29 22.07
N GLY A 13 -20.39 34.38 21.36
CA GLY A 13 -21.16 33.29 21.93
C GLY A 13 -20.26 32.10 22.29
N VAL A 14 -20.31 31.66 23.54
CA VAL A 14 -19.62 30.48 24.07
C VAL A 14 -20.45 29.25 23.73
N LEU A 15 -19.92 28.36 22.88
CA LEU A 15 -20.55 27.07 22.58
C LEU A 15 -19.88 25.98 23.43
N SER A 16 -20.59 25.51 24.46
CA SER A 16 -20.16 24.40 25.32
C SER A 16 -20.40 23.08 24.61
N ILE A 17 -19.34 22.30 24.38
CA ILE A 17 -19.41 20.95 23.81
C ILE A 17 -19.44 19.94 24.97
N LEU A 18 -20.56 19.25 25.13
CA LEU A 18 -20.73 18.09 26.01
C LEU A 18 -20.16 16.85 25.32
N ILE A 19 -19.14 16.23 25.90
CA ILE A 19 -18.57 14.95 25.46
C ILE A 19 -19.24 13.84 26.29
N PHE A 20 -20.09 13.02 25.66
CA PHE A 20 -20.52 11.74 26.24
C PHE A 20 -19.52 10.65 25.85
N SER A 21 -18.73 10.18 26.82
CA SER A 21 -17.90 8.99 26.69
C SER A 21 -18.68 7.78 27.22
N SER A 22 -19.03 6.85 26.34
CA SER A 22 -19.65 5.57 26.68
C SER A 22 -18.60 4.46 26.60
N LEU A 23 -18.15 4.02 27.77
CA LEU A 23 -17.23 2.91 27.98
C LEU A 23 -18.03 1.59 28.00
N LEU A 24 -17.83 0.72 27.01
CA LEU A 24 -18.35 -0.66 27.02
C LEU A 24 -17.19 -1.63 27.33
N LEU A 25 -17.22 -2.19 28.55
CA LEU A 25 -16.44 -3.38 28.90
C LEU A 25 -17.22 -4.63 28.48
N PHE A 26 -16.55 -5.55 27.77
CA PHE A 26 -16.99 -6.94 27.69
C PHE A 26 -15.92 -7.85 28.29
N THR A 27 -16.28 -8.49 29.40
CA THR A 27 -15.57 -9.61 30.02
C THR A 27 -16.14 -10.90 29.45
N ALA A 28 -15.29 -11.80 28.96
CA ALA A 28 -15.65 -13.19 28.73
C ALA A 28 -14.52 -14.11 29.23
N CYS A 29 -14.93 -15.09 30.04
CA CYS A 29 -14.12 -16.07 30.75
C CYS A 29 -14.44 -17.48 30.21
N GLY A 30 -13.43 -18.36 30.22
CA GLY A 30 -13.57 -19.83 30.16
C GLY A 30 -13.79 -20.41 28.76
N GLY A 31 -13.23 -21.56 28.38
CA GLY A 31 -12.49 -22.55 29.15
C GLY A 31 -11.79 -23.55 28.25
N SER A 32 -10.80 -24.20 28.84
CA SER A 32 -9.97 -25.27 28.31
C SER A 32 -10.71 -26.61 28.32
N SER A 33 -10.42 -27.46 27.34
CA SER A 33 -10.49 -28.92 27.53
C SER A 33 -9.42 -29.58 26.66
N GLY A 34 -8.56 -30.34 27.33
CA GLY A 34 -7.55 -31.18 26.71
C GLY A 34 -8.15 -32.50 26.23
N SER A 35 -7.47 -33.15 25.31
CA SER A 35 -7.66 -34.57 25.02
C SER A 35 -6.30 -35.25 24.98
N SER A 36 -6.15 -36.25 25.85
CA SER A 36 -5.02 -37.16 25.93
C SER A 36 -5.31 -38.44 25.13
N SER A 37 -4.22 -38.92 24.52
CA SER A 37 -3.90 -40.25 24.00
C SER A 37 -4.87 -41.42 24.23
N THR A 38 -4.99 -42.28 23.22
CA THR A 38 -4.72 -43.72 23.37
C THR A 38 -4.28 -44.34 22.04
N SER A 39 -3.16 -45.06 22.11
CA SER A 39 -2.63 -45.98 21.12
C SER A 39 -3.41 -47.30 21.09
N GLY A 40 -3.68 -47.83 19.90
CA GLY A 40 -4.20 -49.18 19.68
C GLY A 40 -3.49 -49.81 18.48
N SER A 41 -2.68 -50.82 18.75
CA SER A 41 -1.89 -51.60 17.80
C SER A 41 -2.59 -52.91 17.43
N ALA A 42 -2.10 -53.49 16.32
CA ALA A 42 -2.26 -54.87 15.85
C ALA A 42 -3.57 -55.25 15.12
N SER A 43 -3.46 -55.67 13.86
CA SER A 43 -3.16 -57.07 13.52
C SER A 43 -3.11 -57.26 11.99
N LEU A 44 -2.07 -57.97 11.54
CA LEU A 44 -1.93 -58.50 10.18
C LEU A 44 -2.53 -59.90 10.14
N THR A 45 -3.39 -60.18 9.17
CA THR A 45 -3.59 -61.53 8.62
C THR A 45 -3.89 -61.42 7.14
N GLY A 46 -3.03 -62.04 6.33
CA GLY A 46 -3.18 -62.16 4.88
C GLY A 46 -4.24 -63.18 4.47
N GLY A 47 -4.63 -63.08 3.20
CA GLY A 47 -5.45 -64.03 2.49
C GLY A 47 -5.32 -63.77 0.99
N ASP A 48 -4.49 -64.56 0.35
CA ASP A 48 -4.26 -64.63 -1.10
C ASP A 48 -5.37 -65.46 -1.77
N SER A 49 -5.90 -65.01 -2.91
CA SER A 49 -6.68 -65.84 -3.85
C SER A 49 -6.99 -65.09 -5.17
N THR A 50 -6.09 -65.26 -6.13
CA THR A 50 -6.24 -65.38 -7.59
C THR A 50 -7.63 -65.24 -8.26
N THR A 51 -7.76 -64.29 -9.21
CA THR A 51 -8.49 -64.45 -10.50
C THR A 51 -7.89 -63.57 -11.62
N PRO A 52 -7.83 -64.00 -12.91
CA PRO A 52 -7.14 -63.31 -14.02
C PRO A 52 -8.01 -62.27 -14.78
N PRO A 53 -7.45 -61.53 -15.77
CA PRO A 53 -7.81 -60.13 -16.05
C PRO A 53 -8.91 -59.94 -17.09
N THR A 54 -9.66 -58.84 -16.97
CA THR A 54 -10.44 -58.27 -18.09
C THR A 54 -9.90 -56.90 -18.45
N ASN A 55 -9.37 -56.84 -19.67
CA ASN A 55 -8.86 -55.68 -20.39
C ASN A 55 -10.00 -54.70 -20.71
N GLN A 56 -9.92 -53.47 -20.22
CA GLN A 56 -10.69 -52.34 -20.72
C GLN A 56 -9.71 -51.19 -20.93
N ASN A 57 -9.45 -50.90 -22.21
CA ASN A 57 -8.79 -49.69 -22.66
C ASN A 57 -9.60 -48.48 -22.20
N HIS A 58 -9.02 -47.69 -21.29
CA HIS A 58 -9.34 -46.28 -21.14
C HIS A 58 -8.02 -45.53 -21.19
N GLY A 59 -7.88 -44.64 -22.18
CA GLY A 59 -6.70 -43.79 -22.33
C GLY A 59 -6.45 -42.97 -21.06
N PRO A 60 -5.22 -42.47 -20.85
CA PRO A 60 -4.94 -41.67 -19.66
C PRO A 60 -5.77 -40.39 -19.74
N THR A 61 -6.84 -40.34 -18.96
CA THR A 61 -7.46 -39.09 -18.52
C THR A 61 -6.38 -38.35 -17.75
N ILE A 62 -5.87 -37.26 -18.34
CA ILE A 62 -5.08 -36.27 -17.61
C ILE A 62 -6.07 -35.62 -16.63
N ASP A 63 -6.15 -36.17 -15.43
CA ASP A 63 -6.78 -35.51 -14.30
C ASP A 63 -5.90 -34.32 -13.94
N THR A 64 -6.29 -33.12 -14.36
CA THR A 64 -5.65 -31.87 -13.95
C THR A 64 -6.02 -31.55 -12.50
N LYS A 65 -5.82 -32.51 -11.60
CA LYS A 65 -5.73 -32.23 -10.17
C LYS A 65 -4.48 -31.39 -9.97
N SER A 66 -4.73 -30.11 -9.69
CA SER A 66 -3.87 -29.17 -9.00
C SER A 66 -2.67 -29.86 -8.36
N PHE A 67 -1.51 -29.74 -9.01
CA PHE A 67 -0.22 -29.96 -8.37
C PHE A 67 -0.02 -28.82 -7.37
N ASN A 68 -0.62 -28.96 -6.19
CA ASN A 68 -0.16 -28.25 -5.00
C ASN A 68 1.00 -29.07 -4.43
N ASP A 69 2.12 -29.08 -5.15
CA ASP A 69 3.37 -29.60 -4.61
C ASP A 69 3.90 -28.57 -3.61
N SER A 70 3.64 -28.85 -2.33
CA SER A 70 4.21 -28.10 -1.22
C SER A 70 5.68 -28.48 -1.12
N ILE A 71 6.52 -27.85 -1.95
CA ILE A 71 7.97 -27.88 -1.78
C ILE A 71 8.27 -27.19 -0.45
N THR A 72 8.49 -28.00 0.58
CA THR A 72 8.83 -27.57 1.94
C THR A 72 10.15 -26.81 1.92
N GLY A 73 10.09 -25.47 1.98
CA GLY A 73 11.28 -24.64 2.26
C GLY A 73 11.33 -23.27 1.60
N VAL A 74 10.53 -23.01 0.56
CA VAL A 74 10.43 -21.66 -0.04
C VAL A 74 9.13 -21.01 0.43
N PRO A 75 9.17 -19.88 1.15
CA PRO A 75 7.95 -19.15 1.46
C PRO A 75 7.27 -18.76 0.14
N ASN A 76 5.98 -19.07 0.04
CA ASN A 76 5.21 -18.93 -1.19
C ASN A 76 5.20 -17.47 -1.70
N ILE A 77 5.28 -17.32 -3.02
CA ILE A 77 5.05 -16.05 -3.72
C ILE A 77 3.61 -15.61 -3.46
N PHE A 78 3.40 -14.31 -3.21
CA PHE A 78 2.08 -13.73 -3.03
C PHE A 78 1.17 -14.02 -4.24
N GLN A 79 -0.03 -14.51 -3.97
CA GLN A 79 -1.08 -14.81 -4.95
C GLN A 79 -2.24 -13.83 -4.84
N SER A 80 -3.01 -13.69 -5.92
CA SER A 80 -4.23 -12.86 -5.91
C SER A 80 -5.22 -13.38 -4.86
N GLY A 81 -5.67 -12.51 -3.97
CA GLY A 81 -6.53 -12.86 -2.83
C GLY A 81 -5.77 -13.16 -1.54
N ASP A 82 -4.43 -13.13 -1.54
CA ASP A 82 -3.65 -13.23 -0.31
C ASP A 82 -3.76 -11.95 0.53
N LYS A 83 -3.52 -12.08 1.84
CA LYS A 83 -3.43 -10.94 2.75
C LYS A 83 -1.99 -10.47 2.89
N TRP A 84 -1.79 -9.15 2.79
CA TRP A 84 -0.55 -8.47 3.11
C TRP A 84 -0.82 -7.40 4.16
N LYS A 85 -0.11 -7.46 5.30
CA LYS A 85 -0.26 -6.53 6.44
C LYS A 85 -1.72 -6.32 6.87
N GLY A 86 -2.52 -7.39 6.84
CA GLY A 86 -3.92 -7.39 7.28
C GLY A 86 -4.95 -7.08 6.20
N LEU A 87 -4.54 -6.70 5.00
CA LEU A 87 -5.43 -6.38 3.88
C LEU A 87 -5.31 -7.43 2.78
N GLU A 88 -6.42 -7.90 2.25
CA GLU A 88 -6.44 -8.72 1.03
C GLU A 88 -6.12 -7.84 -0.19
N TYR A 89 -5.27 -8.32 -1.10
CA TYR A 89 -5.02 -7.64 -2.38
C TYR A 89 -5.30 -8.58 -3.56
N LYS A 90 -5.83 -8.01 -4.63
CA LYS A 90 -5.94 -8.71 -5.92
C LYS A 90 -4.78 -8.31 -6.81
N THR A 91 -4.53 -9.12 -7.84
CA THR A 91 -3.56 -8.80 -8.88
C THR A 91 -4.25 -8.38 -10.17
N ILE A 92 -3.69 -7.39 -10.87
CA ILE A 92 -4.12 -6.94 -12.19
C ILE A 92 -2.97 -7.08 -13.18
N VAL A 93 -3.29 -7.38 -14.44
CA VAL A 93 -2.31 -7.50 -15.53
C VAL A 93 -2.32 -6.20 -16.33
N SER A 94 -1.15 -5.61 -16.57
CA SER A 94 -1.01 -4.46 -17.44
C SER A 94 -1.40 -4.83 -18.87
N PRO A 95 -2.33 -4.08 -19.51
CA PRO A 95 -2.62 -4.25 -20.92
C PRO A 95 -1.50 -3.72 -21.83
N TYR A 96 -0.49 -3.05 -21.26
CA TYR A 96 0.57 -2.38 -22.01
C TYR A 96 1.89 -3.16 -21.98
N THR A 97 2.25 -3.71 -20.81
CA THR A 97 3.53 -4.40 -20.60
C THR A 97 3.37 -5.89 -20.29
N GLY A 98 2.15 -6.34 -19.99
CA GLY A 98 1.89 -7.69 -19.48
C GLY A 98 2.38 -7.93 -18.05
N LYS A 99 2.98 -6.93 -17.38
CA LYS A 99 3.41 -7.04 -15.98
C LYS A 99 2.22 -7.14 -15.04
N ILE A 100 2.43 -7.82 -13.92
CA ILE A 100 1.40 -8.01 -12.89
C ILE A 100 1.63 -6.99 -11.79
N TRP A 101 0.55 -6.36 -11.33
CA TRP A 101 0.54 -5.35 -10.27
C TRP A 101 -0.44 -5.72 -9.17
N LEU A 102 -0.22 -5.22 -7.95
CA LEU A 102 -1.32 -5.16 -6.98
C LEU A 102 -2.37 -4.15 -7.45
N ASP A 103 -3.64 -4.45 -7.18
CA ASP A 103 -4.80 -3.72 -7.70
C ASP A 103 -4.94 -2.28 -7.18
N ARG A 104 -4.28 -1.93 -6.08
CA ARG A 104 -4.37 -0.60 -5.43
C ARG A 104 -3.09 -0.19 -4.70
N ASN A 105 -3.09 1.03 -4.18
CA ASN A 105 -2.02 1.53 -3.31
C ASN A 105 -1.89 0.66 -2.06
N LEU A 106 -0.66 0.46 -1.56
CA LEU A 106 -0.44 -0.21 -0.28
C LEU A 106 -1.15 0.56 0.86
N GLY A 107 -1.77 -0.16 1.77
CA GLY A 107 -2.61 0.40 2.83
C GLY A 107 -4.08 0.65 2.47
N ALA A 108 -4.44 0.65 1.18
CA ALA A 108 -5.82 0.91 0.75
C ALA A 108 -6.71 -0.32 0.98
N SER A 109 -7.92 -0.12 1.51
CA SER A 109 -8.89 -1.19 1.75
C SER A 109 -9.73 -1.52 0.51
N MET A 110 -9.78 -0.60 -0.46
CA MET A 110 -10.49 -0.78 -1.72
C MET A 110 -9.76 -0.13 -2.90
N VAL A 111 -10.06 -0.57 -4.11
CA VAL A 111 -9.65 0.12 -5.34
C VAL A 111 -10.55 1.34 -5.51
N CYS A 112 -10.00 2.47 -5.97
CA CYS A 112 -10.80 3.66 -6.23
C CYS A 112 -11.86 3.38 -7.30
N ASN A 113 -13.10 3.75 -7.02
CA ASN A 113 -14.23 3.50 -7.91
C ASN A 113 -14.82 4.77 -8.52
N GLN A 114 -14.40 5.96 -8.08
CA GLN A 114 -14.81 7.24 -8.67
C GLN A 114 -13.61 8.18 -8.86
N SER A 115 -13.63 8.95 -9.94
CA SER A 115 -12.65 9.97 -10.23
C SER A 115 -12.82 11.14 -9.28
N ARG A 116 -11.76 11.92 -9.06
CA ARG A 116 -11.89 13.21 -8.39
C ARG A 116 -12.88 14.13 -9.13
N ASP A 117 -12.89 14.07 -10.46
CA ASP A 117 -13.69 14.97 -11.30
C ASP A 117 -15.19 14.67 -11.23
N ASP A 118 -15.58 13.56 -10.59
CA ASP A 118 -16.98 13.22 -10.30
C ASP A 118 -17.53 13.99 -9.07
N PHE A 119 -16.71 14.80 -8.39
CA PHE A 119 -17.06 15.48 -7.14
C PHE A 119 -16.94 17.00 -7.26
N ALA A 120 -17.89 17.71 -6.67
CA ALA A 120 -17.92 19.17 -6.66
C ALA A 120 -16.76 19.80 -5.85
N SER A 121 -16.22 19.09 -4.86
CA SER A 121 -15.16 19.60 -3.98
C SER A 121 -14.13 18.54 -3.60
N ASP A 122 -12.93 18.99 -3.20
CA ASP A 122 -11.89 18.11 -2.65
C ASP A 122 -12.38 17.37 -1.41
N ALA A 123 -13.09 18.08 -0.52
CA ALA A 123 -13.61 17.52 0.71
C ALA A 123 -14.63 16.40 0.47
N ASP A 124 -15.50 16.54 -0.55
CA ASP A 124 -16.46 15.49 -0.90
C ASP A 124 -15.78 14.26 -1.49
N TYR A 125 -14.79 14.45 -2.35
CA TYR A 125 -13.97 13.35 -2.86
C TYR A 125 -13.28 12.60 -1.71
N VAL A 126 -12.60 13.33 -0.81
CA VAL A 126 -11.92 12.72 0.34
C VAL A 126 -12.90 11.96 1.23
N ARG A 127 -14.07 12.52 1.52
CA ARG A 127 -15.08 11.86 2.37
C ARG A 127 -15.53 10.51 1.78
N ASN A 128 -15.60 10.40 0.46
CA ASN A 128 -16.12 9.22 -0.23
C ASN A 128 -15.05 8.24 -0.72
N GLN A 129 -13.82 8.70 -0.99
CA GLN A 129 -12.78 7.92 -1.67
C GLN A 129 -11.52 7.69 -0.81
N LYS A 130 -11.41 8.26 0.40
CA LYS A 130 -10.19 8.13 1.24
C LYS A 130 -9.73 6.69 1.48
N ASP A 131 -10.66 5.73 1.51
CA ASP A 131 -10.37 4.32 1.79
C ASP A 131 -9.57 3.65 0.64
N CYS A 132 -9.51 4.30 -0.53
CA CYS A 132 -8.71 3.86 -1.66
C CYS A 132 -7.34 4.55 -1.80
N PHE A 133 -7.01 5.54 -0.94
CA PHE A 133 -5.79 6.34 -1.07
C PHE A 133 -4.53 5.57 -0.65
N GLY A 134 -4.68 4.68 0.32
CA GLY A 134 -3.58 3.95 0.93
C GLY A 134 -2.81 4.74 1.97
N ASP A 135 -1.67 4.20 2.37
CA ASP A 135 -0.78 4.80 3.38
C ASP A 135 0.27 5.73 2.74
N TYR A 136 0.98 6.48 3.58
CA TYR A 136 1.92 7.54 3.21
C TYR A 136 3.35 7.21 3.69
N TYR A 137 4.10 6.50 2.86
CA TYR A 137 5.42 5.96 3.19
C TYR A 137 6.52 7.02 3.03
N GLN A 138 7.46 7.06 3.97
CA GLN A 138 8.73 7.78 3.81
C GLN A 138 9.67 6.96 2.93
N TRP A 139 10.37 7.61 2.01
CA TRP A 139 11.04 6.92 0.91
C TRP A 139 12.08 5.90 1.38
N GLY A 140 12.00 4.66 0.89
CA GLY A 140 12.90 3.56 1.25
C GLY A 140 12.65 2.88 2.61
N ARG A 141 11.77 3.44 3.45
CA ARG A 141 11.49 2.90 4.79
C ARG A 141 10.54 1.71 4.71
N ILE A 142 10.75 0.71 5.58
CA ILE A 142 9.83 -0.42 5.73
C ILE A 142 8.55 0.01 6.47
N ALA A 143 7.46 -0.75 6.30
CA ALA A 143 6.23 -0.56 7.04
C ALA A 143 6.43 -0.94 8.51
N ASP A 144 6.57 0.07 9.37
CA ASP A 144 6.77 -0.04 10.82
C ASP A 144 5.71 0.74 11.62
N GLY A 145 4.70 1.29 10.92
CA GLY A 145 3.63 2.11 11.48
C GLY A 145 3.74 3.59 11.12
N HIS A 146 4.91 4.06 10.66
CA HIS A 146 5.08 5.47 10.30
C HIS A 146 4.17 5.91 9.16
N GLU A 147 3.85 4.98 8.25
CA GLU A 147 3.13 5.24 7.03
C GLU A 147 1.66 5.62 7.27
N LYS A 148 1.14 5.31 8.47
CA LYS A 148 -0.23 5.64 8.84
C LYS A 148 -0.37 7.14 8.99
N TYR A 149 -1.43 7.71 8.39
CA TYR A 149 -1.67 9.16 8.46
C TYR A 149 -1.80 9.67 9.91
N SER A 150 -2.28 8.81 10.82
CA SER A 150 -2.48 9.09 12.24
C SER A 150 -1.29 8.73 13.12
N SER A 151 -0.15 8.31 12.55
CA SER A 151 1.03 7.97 13.35
C SER A 151 1.59 9.20 14.05
N ASP A 152 2.08 8.97 15.28
CA ASP A 152 2.83 9.98 16.03
C ASP A 152 4.05 10.46 15.24
N ARG A 153 4.55 11.64 15.63
CA ARG A 153 5.68 12.30 14.96
C ARG A 153 6.95 12.25 15.82
N ASN A 154 8.10 12.25 15.16
CA ASN A 154 9.42 12.39 15.76
C ASN A 154 10.26 13.36 14.91
N ASP A 155 10.83 14.39 15.50
CA ASP A 155 11.68 15.38 14.81
C ASP A 155 13.16 14.97 14.73
N THR A 156 13.51 13.83 15.31
CA THR A 156 14.88 13.31 15.28
C THR A 156 15.06 12.36 14.09
N GLN A 157 15.98 12.72 13.17
CA GLN A 157 16.36 11.86 12.05
C GLN A 157 16.88 10.49 12.53
N ALA A 158 16.52 9.43 11.82
CA ALA A 158 17.02 8.10 12.08
C ALA A 158 18.52 8.00 11.73
N THR A 159 19.27 7.25 12.55
CA THR A 159 20.68 6.91 12.31
C THR A 159 20.85 5.60 11.54
N SER A 160 19.74 4.95 11.17
CA SER A 160 19.71 3.69 10.43
C SER A 160 18.50 3.65 9.49
N THR A 161 18.69 3.18 8.27
CA THR A 161 17.61 2.99 7.29
C THR A 161 16.94 1.62 7.37
N SER A 162 17.52 0.66 8.11
CA SER A 162 17.01 -0.71 8.25
C SER A 162 16.29 -0.94 9.57
N ASN A 163 16.63 -0.19 10.62
CA ASN A 163 16.00 -0.30 11.93
C ASN A 163 15.89 1.08 12.59
N VAL A 164 14.72 1.69 12.46
CA VAL A 164 14.42 3.00 13.06
C VAL A 164 14.07 2.89 14.55
N GLY A 165 13.64 1.71 15.01
CA GLY A 165 13.29 1.46 16.41
C GLY A 165 11.93 2.00 16.86
N HIS A 166 11.14 2.62 15.98
CA HIS A 166 9.79 3.09 16.28
C HIS A 166 8.92 3.24 15.02
N GLY A 167 7.60 3.23 15.17
CA GLY A 167 6.63 3.48 14.09
C GLY A 167 6.21 4.95 13.91
N LYS A 168 7.02 5.92 14.38
CA LYS A 168 6.70 7.35 14.24
C LYS A 168 7.13 7.89 12.88
N PHE A 169 6.35 8.84 12.35
CA PHE A 169 6.70 9.64 11.18
C PHE A 169 7.82 10.61 11.52
N ILE A 170 8.90 10.59 10.75
CA ILE A 170 10.06 11.44 11.04
C ILE A 170 9.92 12.71 10.20
N TYR A 171 10.12 13.86 10.81
CA TYR A 171 9.78 15.16 10.23
C TYR A 171 10.85 16.21 10.59
N GLY A 172 10.79 17.39 9.98
CA GLY A 172 11.68 18.53 10.29
C GLY A 172 12.99 18.58 9.49
N SER A 173 13.25 17.58 8.66
CA SER A 173 14.36 17.53 7.70
C SER A 173 13.84 17.04 6.35
N ASN A 174 14.55 17.38 5.27
CA ASN A 174 14.24 16.89 3.92
C ASN A 174 14.42 15.36 3.80
N ASP A 175 15.27 14.79 4.63
CA ASP A 175 15.46 13.35 4.72
C ASP A 175 15.14 12.84 6.13
N TRP A 176 14.44 11.70 6.23
CA TRP A 176 14.07 11.09 7.49
C TRP A 176 15.23 10.34 8.17
N ALA A 177 16.32 10.09 7.43
CA ALA A 177 17.54 9.50 7.97
C ALA A 177 18.75 10.41 7.70
N ASN A 178 19.72 10.41 8.60
CA ASN A 178 21.00 11.11 8.43
C ASN A 178 22.13 10.20 7.89
N THR A 179 21.75 9.05 7.33
CA THR A 179 22.63 8.08 6.67
C THR A 179 22.06 7.74 5.30
N ASP A 180 22.83 7.07 4.44
CA ASP A 180 22.41 6.66 3.10
C ASP A 180 22.02 7.86 2.20
N SER A 181 22.88 8.89 2.15
CA SER A 181 22.64 10.11 1.36
C SER A 181 22.48 9.82 -0.14
N ASP A 182 23.23 8.86 -0.68
CA ASP A 182 23.07 8.41 -2.07
C ASP A 182 21.75 7.65 -2.33
N GLY A 183 21.02 7.26 -1.28
CA GLY A 183 19.76 6.52 -1.34
C GLY A 183 19.89 5.07 -1.82
N SER A 184 21.10 4.56 -2.01
CA SER A 184 21.35 3.25 -2.63
C SER A 184 20.81 2.09 -1.79
N LYS A 185 20.93 2.14 -0.46
CA LYS A 185 20.44 1.09 0.43
C LYS A 185 18.92 1.10 0.49
N ARG A 186 18.31 2.28 0.54
CA ARG A 186 16.85 2.47 0.54
C ARG A 186 16.19 2.05 -0.78
N SER A 187 16.79 2.40 -1.91
CA SER A 187 16.38 1.90 -3.22
C SER A 187 16.45 0.37 -3.27
N SER A 188 17.59 -0.21 -2.85
CA SER A 188 17.78 -1.66 -2.79
C SER A 188 16.76 -2.34 -1.87
N ASN A 189 16.40 -1.71 -0.74
CA ASN A 189 15.41 -2.24 0.18
C ASN A 189 14.01 -2.32 -0.44
N TRP A 190 13.62 -1.31 -1.21
CA TRP A 190 12.36 -1.26 -1.92
C TRP A 190 12.30 -2.14 -3.18
N LEU A 191 13.46 -2.55 -3.70
CA LEU A 191 13.58 -3.52 -4.79
C LEU A 191 13.56 -4.98 -4.33
N LYS A 192 13.63 -5.26 -3.02
CA LYS A 192 13.57 -6.63 -2.49
C LYS A 192 12.21 -7.26 -2.79
N THR A 193 12.26 -8.50 -3.29
CA THR A 193 11.09 -9.34 -3.59
C THR A 193 10.94 -10.50 -2.61
N ASN A 194 11.80 -10.59 -1.58
CA ASN A 194 11.74 -11.65 -0.58
C ASN A 194 10.65 -11.42 0.49
N GLY A 195 9.87 -10.33 0.41
CA GLY A 195 8.85 -9.98 1.38
C GLY A 195 9.36 -9.26 2.64
N ASP A 196 10.63 -8.88 2.69
CA ASP A 196 11.16 -8.02 3.78
C ASP A 196 10.97 -6.53 3.48
N SER A 197 10.42 -6.20 2.31
CA SER A 197 10.13 -4.83 1.88
C SER A 197 8.71 -4.39 2.25
N VAL A 198 8.31 -3.21 1.79
CA VAL A 198 6.92 -2.73 1.90
C VAL A 198 5.95 -3.56 1.05
N CYS A 199 6.43 -4.13 -0.06
CA CYS A 199 5.66 -5.01 -0.94
C CYS A 199 5.75 -6.48 -0.49
N PRO A 200 4.69 -7.29 -0.76
CA PRO A 200 4.70 -8.70 -0.43
C PRO A 200 5.72 -9.50 -1.25
N ARG A 201 5.99 -10.74 -0.83
CA ARG A 201 6.94 -11.63 -1.52
C ARG A 201 6.57 -11.84 -3.00
N GLY A 202 7.55 -11.70 -3.88
CA GLY A 202 7.42 -11.70 -5.34
C GLY A 202 7.11 -10.34 -5.95
N TYR A 203 6.90 -9.32 -5.12
CA TYR A 203 6.60 -7.96 -5.55
C TYR A 203 7.62 -6.96 -5.00
N LYS A 204 7.81 -5.85 -5.70
CA LYS A 204 8.69 -4.74 -5.32
C LYS A 204 8.03 -3.40 -5.61
N VAL A 205 8.56 -2.33 -5.04
CA VAL A 205 8.19 -0.97 -5.43
C VAL A 205 8.75 -0.72 -6.84
N PRO A 206 7.94 -0.26 -7.80
CA PRO A 206 8.39 -0.08 -9.18
C PRO A 206 9.49 0.98 -9.26
N THR A 207 10.43 0.76 -10.17
CA THR A 207 11.35 1.82 -10.60
C THR A 207 10.61 2.92 -11.36
N MET A 208 11.26 4.06 -11.53
CA MET A 208 10.73 5.14 -12.39
C MET A 208 10.38 4.63 -13.78
N ASN A 209 11.24 3.82 -14.40
CA ASN A 209 11.04 3.31 -15.75
C ASN A 209 9.88 2.32 -15.84
N GLU A 210 9.74 1.42 -14.86
CA GLU A 210 8.61 0.47 -14.81
C GLU A 210 7.29 1.21 -14.66
N LEU A 211 7.21 2.18 -13.74
CA LEU A 211 5.98 2.96 -13.57
C LEU A 211 5.72 3.89 -14.77
N ALA A 212 6.75 4.44 -15.40
CA ALA A 212 6.62 5.27 -16.61
C ALA A 212 6.07 4.46 -17.78
N ALA A 213 6.51 3.22 -17.96
CA ALA A 213 6.02 2.32 -19.01
C ALA A 213 4.51 2.03 -18.88
N GLU A 214 3.95 2.15 -17.67
CA GLU A 214 2.51 2.00 -17.40
C GLU A 214 1.72 3.32 -17.45
N THR A 215 2.41 4.46 -17.53
CA THR A 215 1.79 5.79 -17.31
C THR A 215 2.25 6.83 -18.35
N THR A 216 3.24 7.66 -18.03
CA THR A 216 3.66 8.81 -18.83
C THR A 216 4.44 8.42 -20.09
N GLY A 217 5.01 7.22 -20.12
CA GLY A 217 5.77 6.64 -21.24
C GLY A 217 4.88 6.00 -22.32
N LEU A 218 3.57 5.88 -22.07
CA LEU A 218 2.62 5.39 -23.06
C LEU A 218 2.37 6.42 -24.17
N SER A 219 1.98 5.91 -25.35
CA SER A 219 1.50 6.72 -26.46
C SER A 219 0.03 7.12 -26.27
N VAL A 220 -0.38 8.22 -26.91
CA VAL A 220 -1.80 8.62 -27.02
C VAL A 220 -2.60 7.50 -27.73
N PRO A 221 -3.82 7.15 -27.27
CA PRO A 221 -4.62 7.83 -26.25
C PRO A 221 -4.39 7.40 -24.80
N ASN A 222 -3.55 6.39 -24.52
CA ASN A 222 -3.40 5.79 -23.19
C ASN A 222 -2.43 6.54 -22.25
N LYS A 223 -1.74 7.56 -22.75
CA LYS A 223 -0.79 8.36 -21.98
C LYS A 223 -1.46 9.05 -20.78
N VAL A 224 -0.91 8.84 -19.59
CA VAL A 224 -1.30 9.59 -18.39
C VAL A 224 -0.74 11.01 -18.49
N LYS A 225 -1.61 12.01 -18.67
CA LYS A 225 -1.22 13.43 -18.79
C LYS A 225 -1.76 14.30 -17.66
N ASN A 226 -2.70 13.81 -16.86
CA ASN A 226 -3.30 14.51 -15.73
C ASN A 226 -3.93 13.48 -14.78
N ARG A 227 -4.57 13.97 -13.69
CA ARG A 227 -5.21 13.13 -12.68
C ARG A 227 -6.41 12.34 -13.20
N ALA A 228 -7.13 12.84 -14.21
CA ALA A 228 -8.24 12.12 -14.82
C ALA A 228 -7.73 10.89 -15.57
N ASP A 229 -6.68 11.07 -16.37
CA ASP A 229 -6.02 9.96 -17.06
C ASP A 229 -5.40 8.96 -16.05
N ALA A 230 -4.83 9.45 -14.94
CA ALA A 230 -4.24 8.61 -13.90
C ALA A 230 -5.28 7.70 -13.22
N PHE A 231 -6.51 8.19 -13.02
CA PHE A 231 -7.63 7.39 -12.53
C PHE A 231 -8.18 6.43 -13.60
N ASN A 232 -8.24 6.87 -14.86
CA ASN A 232 -8.76 6.06 -15.97
C ASN A 232 -7.77 4.96 -16.43
N ASN A 233 -6.49 5.10 -16.12
CA ASN A 233 -5.47 4.07 -16.31
C ASN A 233 -5.81 2.79 -15.52
N PHE A 234 -5.33 1.63 -15.97
CA PHE A 234 -5.59 0.34 -15.30
C PHE A 234 -5.14 0.30 -13.83
N LEU A 235 -4.14 1.10 -13.44
CA LEU A 235 -3.68 1.23 -12.05
C LEU A 235 -4.65 2.01 -11.15
N LYS A 236 -5.61 2.76 -11.72
CA LYS A 236 -6.60 3.57 -11.00
C LYS A 236 -5.98 4.45 -9.91
N LEU A 237 -4.98 5.25 -10.26
CA LEU A 237 -4.21 6.03 -9.28
C LEU A 237 -5.05 7.19 -8.71
N PRO A 238 -5.27 7.27 -7.39
CA PRO A 238 -6.05 8.34 -6.77
C PRO A 238 -5.30 9.66 -6.63
N SER A 239 -6.07 10.74 -6.49
CA SER A 239 -5.57 12.02 -5.96
C SER A 239 -5.42 11.95 -4.44
N ALA A 240 -4.52 11.09 -3.95
CA ALA A 240 -4.31 10.78 -2.54
C ALA A 240 -3.60 11.88 -1.74
N GLY A 241 -3.10 12.94 -2.39
CA GLY A 241 -2.36 14.01 -1.71
C GLY A 241 -0.98 13.57 -1.24
N ILE A 242 -0.56 14.12 -0.10
CA ILE A 242 0.78 13.98 0.48
C ILE A 242 0.69 14.19 2.00
N ARG A 243 1.50 13.44 2.75
CA ARG A 243 1.85 13.80 4.12
C ARG A 243 3.21 14.49 4.12
N TYR A 244 3.24 15.78 4.42
CA TYR A 244 4.45 16.59 4.34
C TYR A 244 5.46 16.24 5.44
N LEU A 245 6.71 16.64 5.23
CA LEU A 245 7.81 16.60 6.20
C LEU A 245 7.60 17.45 7.47
N ASP A 246 6.46 18.11 7.64
CA ASP A 246 5.98 18.69 8.92
C ASP A 246 4.94 17.78 9.63
N GLY A 247 4.62 16.65 9.00
CA GLY A 247 3.64 15.66 9.39
C GLY A 247 2.20 15.97 9.00
N SER A 248 1.92 17.14 8.40
CA SER A 248 0.58 17.54 7.97
C SER A 248 0.13 16.79 6.72
N LEU A 249 -1.17 16.53 6.62
CA LEU A 249 -1.78 15.89 5.46
C LEU A 249 -2.43 16.96 4.58
N SER A 250 -2.09 16.98 3.30
CA SER A 250 -2.56 18.03 2.38
C SER A 250 -2.74 17.50 0.95
N PHE A 251 -3.34 18.33 0.09
CA PHE A 251 -3.58 18.08 -1.34
C PHE A 251 -4.40 16.83 -1.68
N GLN A 252 -5.08 16.22 -0.69
CA GLN A 252 -6.03 15.15 -0.95
C GLN A 252 -7.18 15.68 -1.81
N GLY A 253 -7.53 14.94 -2.85
CA GLY A 253 -8.44 15.39 -3.90
C GLY A 253 -7.77 16.29 -4.93
N PHE A 254 -6.78 17.11 -4.57
CA PHE A 254 -6.20 18.06 -5.51
C PHE A 254 -5.23 17.39 -6.49
N SER A 255 -4.33 16.55 -5.97
CA SER A 255 -3.26 15.88 -6.74
C SER A 255 -2.93 14.51 -6.15
N GLY A 256 -2.32 13.65 -6.95
CA GLY A 256 -1.74 12.39 -6.50
C GLY A 256 -0.24 12.34 -6.72
N ARG A 257 0.45 11.60 -5.85
CA ARG A 257 1.89 11.37 -5.93
C ARG A 257 2.17 9.92 -5.59
N VAL A 258 2.98 9.25 -6.41
CA VAL A 258 3.37 7.86 -6.19
C VAL A 258 4.88 7.79 -6.18
N TRP A 259 5.43 7.19 -5.13
CA TRP A 259 6.84 6.90 -5.05
C TRP A 259 7.26 5.85 -6.08
N SER A 260 8.44 6.06 -6.67
CA SER A 260 9.21 4.97 -7.29
C SER A 260 10.36 4.55 -6.37
N SER A 261 10.99 3.41 -6.65
CA SER A 261 12.23 2.98 -5.99
C SER A 261 13.49 3.65 -6.52
N SER A 262 13.38 4.61 -7.45
CA SER A 262 14.52 5.29 -8.06
C SER A 262 15.01 6.48 -7.22
N VAL A 263 16.33 6.57 -7.06
CA VAL A 263 17.02 7.68 -6.39
C VAL A 263 16.83 8.99 -7.15
N GLY A 264 16.77 10.10 -6.41
CA GLY A 264 16.64 11.44 -6.96
C GLY A 264 17.97 12.02 -7.45
N MET A 265 17.94 13.27 -7.89
CA MET A 265 19.17 13.98 -8.29
C MET A 265 19.92 14.60 -7.10
N SER A 266 19.27 14.75 -5.95
CA SER A 266 19.85 15.31 -4.73
C SER A 266 19.89 14.28 -3.60
N ASP A 267 20.80 14.50 -2.65
CA ASP A 267 21.10 13.59 -1.54
C ASP A 267 19.95 13.40 -0.55
N ASP A 268 18.88 14.19 -0.65
CA ASP A 268 17.69 14.17 0.21
C ASP A 268 16.39 13.93 -0.57
N SER A 269 16.49 13.67 -1.89
CA SER A 269 15.32 13.57 -2.76
C SER A 269 15.23 12.23 -3.51
N SER A 270 14.03 11.90 -3.97
CA SER A 270 13.73 10.67 -4.72
C SER A 270 12.62 10.86 -5.74
N LYS A 271 12.54 9.94 -6.71
CA LYS A 271 11.69 10.11 -7.89
C LYS A 271 10.23 9.77 -7.61
N ILE A 272 9.34 10.70 -7.96
CA ILE A 272 7.89 10.53 -7.90
C ILE A 272 7.23 10.75 -9.26
N LEU A 273 6.13 10.05 -9.48
CA LEU A 273 5.13 10.45 -10.45
C LEU A 273 4.13 11.37 -9.73
N LEU A 274 4.03 12.63 -10.15
CA LEU A 274 3.03 13.59 -9.69
C LEU A 274 1.99 13.81 -10.79
N PHE A 275 0.72 13.85 -10.41
CA PHE A 275 -0.36 14.23 -11.31
C PHE A 275 -1.40 15.13 -10.61
N ASP A 276 -1.82 16.17 -11.31
CA ASP A 276 -2.83 17.14 -10.89
C ASP A 276 -3.89 17.33 -11.98
N ILE A 277 -4.74 18.35 -11.86
CA ILE A 277 -5.83 18.60 -12.81
C ILE A 277 -5.34 18.79 -14.26
N SER A 278 -4.13 19.29 -14.45
CA SER A 278 -3.61 19.70 -15.76
C SER A 278 -2.46 18.84 -16.25
N ASN A 279 -1.64 18.31 -15.34
CA ASN A 279 -0.35 17.71 -15.70
C ASN A 279 -0.10 16.38 -14.98
N ALA A 280 0.74 15.55 -15.61
CA ALA A 280 1.37 14.38 -15.02
C ALA A 280 2.84 14.36 -15.44
N TYR A 281 3.76 14.36 -14.48
CA TYR A 281 5.19 14.48 -14.73
C TYR A 281 6.03 13.86 -13.61
N TRP A 282 7.30 13.63 -13.93
CA TRP A 282 8.31 13.14 -12.99
C TRP A 282 8.97 14.29 -12.26
N SER A 283 9.14 14.14 -10.95
CA SER A 283 9.80 15.14 -10.11
C SER A 283 10.65 14.46 -9.03
N ASP A 284 11.50 15.26 -8.39
CA ASP A 284 12.22 14.88 -7.18
C ASP A 284 11.48 15.45 -5.97
N TYR A 285 11.25 14.61 -4.96
CA TYR A 285 10.59 14.99 -3.72
C TYR A 285 11.41 14.56 -2.51
N TYR A 286 11.26 15.29 -1.41
CA TYR A 286 11.98 15.03 -0.17
C TYR A 286 11.67 13.63 0.35
N ARG A 287 12.71 12.87 0.70
CA ARG A 287 12.56 11.47 1.16
C ARG A 287 11.75 11.38 2.45
N ALA A 288 11.74 12.45 3.25
CA ALA A 288 10.92 12.57 4.46
C ALA A 288 9.42 12.76 4.21
N ASP A 289 8.99 13.11 2.99
CA ASP A 289 7.57 13.18 2.69
C ASP A 289 6.94 11.77 2.64
N GLY A 290 5.71 11.66 3.13
CA GLY A 290 4.91 10.45 3.07
C GLY A 290 4.06 10.43 1.81
N LEU A 291 4.30 9.49 0.90
CA LEU A 291 3.53 9.34 -0.35
C LEU A 291 3.08 7.89 -0.57
N SER A 292 2.12 7.70 -1.47
CA SER A 292 1.58 6.38 -1.80
C SER A 292 2.61 5.51 -2.54
N VAL A 293 2.48 4.20 -2.35
CA VAL A 293 3.33 3.16 -2.97
C VAL A 293 2.46 2.17 -3.76
N ARG A 294 2.94 1.77 -4.94
CA ARG A 294 2.42 0.63 -5.72
C ARG A 294 3.40 -0.54 -5.67
N CYS A 295 2.92 -1.74 -5.96
CA CYS A 295 3.75 -2.94 -6.05
C CYS A 295 3.57 -3.62 -7.40
N ILE A 296 4.70 -3.90 -8.06
CA ILE A 296 4.80 -4.64 -9.31
C ILE A 296 5.44 -6.00 -9.03
N LYS A 297 4.97 -7.05 -9.71
CA LYS A 297 5.57 -8.38 -9.68
C LYS A 297 6.84 -8.38 -10.51
N ASP A 298 7.91 -8.95 -9.94
CA ASP A 298 9.19 -9.11 -10.64
C ASP A 298 9.05 -10.01 -11.88
#